data_AF-A0A323UC95-F1
#
_entry.id   AF-A0A323UC95-F1
#
_cell.length_a   1.000
_cell.length_b   1.000
_cell.length_c   1.000
_cell.angle_alpha   90.00
_cell.angle_beta   90.00
_cell.angle_gamma   90.00
#
_symmetry.space_group_name_H-M   'P 1'
#
loop_
_entity.id
_entity.type
_entity.pdbx_description
1 polymer ?
#
loop_
_entity_poly.entity_id
_entity_poly.type
_entity_poly.pdbx_seq_one_letter_code
_entity_poly.pdbx_strand_id
1 'polypeptide(L)'
;MDPYREYQDYVVAHRLRAALGQPTGRPLPLSEYARLRLRRSELVRRLVARQGDPYLLAQIEQLTEELNYGFWSNPTTMKAFLRRFAPLRIPALSSPQDFEGLLTQEERSRLPEPGLAGRYYLGWLRLPQLVMEPLAFEQAMREQEVWGERLGLFLDVFHQVPRR
;
A
#
# COMPACT_ATOMS: atom_id res chain seq x y z
N MET A 1 1.94 -0.95 -13.73
CA MET A 1 1.52 -1.46 -12.41
C MET A 1 0.21 -2.19 -12.60
N ASP A 2 0.12 -3.43 -12.13
CA ASP A 2 -1.12 -4.21 -12.14
C ASP A 2 -2.19 -3.51 -11.27
N PRO A 3 -3.36 -3.12 -11.81
CA PRO A 3 -4.40 -2.42 -11.06
C PRO A 3 -4.95 -3.24 -9.88
N TYR A 4 -4.94 -4.58 -9.95
CA TYR A 4 -5.40 -5.42 -8.84
C TYR A 4 -4.37 -5.44 -7.71
N ARG A 5 -3.07 -5.50 -8.03
CA ARG A 5 -2.00 -5.36 -7.04
C ARG A 5 -2.04 -3.98 -6.37
N GLU A 6 -2.27 -2.92 -7.13
CA GLU A 6 -2.42 -1.57 -6.58
C GLU A 6 -3.57 -1.47 -5.57
N TYR A 7 -4.72 -2.07 -5.89
CA TYR A 7 -5.84 -2.13 -4.95
C TYR A 7 -5.53 -2.98 -3.70
N GLN A 8 -4.81 -4.10 -3.86
CA GLN A 8 -4.35 -4.90 -2.73
C GLN A 8 -3.47 -4.09 -1.79
N ASP A 9 -2.49 -3.39 -2.36
CA ASP A 9 -1.58 -2.51 -1.65
C ASP A 9 -2.32 -1.36 -0.94
N TYR A 10 -3.38 -0.81 -1.56
CA TYR A 10 -4.29 0.16 -0.93
C TYR A 10 -4.98 -0.42 0.31
N VAL A 11 -5.60 -1.61 0.21
CA VAL A 11 -6.32 -2.22 1.33
C VAL A 11 -5.37 -2.54 2.48
N VAL A 12 -4.17 -3.04 2.20
CA VAL A 12 -3.17 -3.32 3.24
C VAL A 12 -2.68 -2.03 3.88
N ALA A 13 -2.42 -0.96 3.12
CA ALA A 13 -2.07 0.35 3.68
C ALA A 13 -3.18 0.89 4.59
N HIS A 14 -4.44 0.77 4.16
CA HIS A 14 -5.61 1.17 4.95
C HIS A 14 -5.67 0.41 6.27
N ARG A 15 -5.53 -0.92 6.25
CA ARG A 15 -5.57 -1.75 7.46
C ARG A 15 -4.41 -1.49 8.41
N LEU A 16 -3.20 -1.27 7.87
CA LEU A 16 -2.06 -0.87 8.68
C LEU A 16 -2.34 0.47 9.38
N ARG A 17 -2.84 1.47 8.67
CA ARG A 17 -3.22 2.77 9.27
C ARG A 17 -4.28 2.62 10.36
N ALA A 18 -5.29 1.77 10.15
CA ALA A 18 -6.28 1.45 11.17
C ALA A 18 -5.64 0.82 12.42
N ALA A 19 -4.73 -0.14 12.26
CA ALA A 19 -4.01 -0.78 13.35
C ALA A 19 -3.11 0.19 14.14
N LEU A 20 -2.75 1.32 13.53
CA LEU A 20 -1.99 2.42 14.15
C LEU A 20 -2.88 3.45 14.85
N GLY A 21 -4.19 3.19 14.94
CA GLY A 21 -5.15 4.10 15.55
C GLY A 21 -5.47 5.34 14.71
N GLN A 22 -5.12 5.36 13.42
CA GLN A 22 -5.60 6.43 12.55
C GLN A 22 -7.11 6.25 12.29
N PRO A 23 -7.90 7.33 12.35
CA PRO A 23 -9.29 7.28 11.93
C PRO A 23 -9.31 6.98 10.43
N THR A 24 -9.67 5.75 10.12
CA THR A 24 -9.84 5.28 8.75
C THR A 24 -11.29 4.83 8.62
N GLY A 25 -11.92 5.21 7.52
CA GLY A 25 -13.28 4.76 7.22
C GLY A 25 -13.32 3.27 6.91
N ARG A 26 -14.36 2.81 6.21
CA ARG A 26 -14.26 1.50 5.54
C ARG A 26 -13.35 1.66 4.31
N PRO A 27 -12.51 0.67 3.99
CA PRO A 27 -11.78 0.70 2.72
C PRO A 27 -12.78 0.78 1.57
N LEU A 28 -12.45 1.61 0.57
CA LEU A 28 -13.24 1.77 -0.63
C LEU A 28 -13.42 0.42 -1.34
N PRO A 29 -14.62 0.08 -1.83
CA PRO A 29 -14.81 -1.03 -2.75
C PRO A 29 -13.93 -0.88 -3.99
N LEU A 30 -13.53 -2.00 -4.61
CA LEU A 30 -12.67 -2.03 -5.80
C LEU A 30 -13.16 -1.12 -6.93
N SER A 31 -14.47 -1.11 -7.20
CA SER A 31 -15.06 -0.27 -8.24
C SER A 31 -14.95 1.23 -7.92
N GLU A 32 -15.16 1.63 -6.66
CA GLU A 32 -15.03 3.02 -6.25
C GLU A 32 -13.57 3.48 -6.24
N TYR A 33 -12.67 2.63 -5.75
CA TYR A 33 -11.23 2.86 -5.84
C TYR A 33 -10.79 3.08 -7.30
N ALA A 34 -11.20 2.19 -8.21
CA ALA A 34 -10.86 2.29 -9.62
C ALA A 34 -11.38 3.61 -10.24
N ARG A 35 -12.62 4.00 -9.93
CA ARG A 35 -13.21 5.27 -10.38
C ARG A 35 -12.39 6.48 -9.91
N LEU A 36 -12.04 6.53 -8.63
CA LEU A 36 -11.26 7.62 -8.05
C LEU A 36 -9.82 7.64 -8.58
N ARG A 37 -9.21 6.46 -8.79
CA ARG A 37 -7.89 6.33 -9.41
C ARG A 37 -7.88 6.91 -10.83
N LEU A 38 -8.88 6.59 -11.65
CA LEU A 38 -9.04 7.17 -12.99
C LEU A 38 -9.24 8.68 -12.93
N ARG A 39 -10.05 9.17 -11.98
CA ARG A 39 -10.25 10.60 -11.75
C ARG A 39 -8.94 11.31 -11.40
N ARG A 40 -8.12 10.72 -10.51
CA ARG A 40 -6.79 11.24 -10.17
C ARG A 40 -5.90 11.33 -11.40
N SER A 41 -5.82 10.27 -12.21
CA SER A 41 -5.02 10.27 -13.45
C SER A 41 -5.47 11.34 -14.44
N GLU A 42 -6.78 11.57 -14.56
CA GLU A 42 -7.33 12.64 -15.39
C GLU A 42 -6.94 14.04 -14.88
N LEU A 43 -7.01 14.27 -13.57
CA LEU A 43 -6.59 15.54 -12.98
C LEU A 43 -5.10 15.79 -13.18
N VAL A 44 -4.24 14.77 -13.04
CA VAL A 44 -2.80 14.87 -13.31
C VAL A 44 -2.55 15.29 -14.76
N ARG A 45 -3.24 14.68 -15.74
CA ARG A 45 -3.11 15.08 -17.15
C ARG A 45 -3.50 16.54 -17.37
N ARG A 46 -4.59 16.99 -16.72
CA ARG A 46 -5.03 18.40 -16.79
C ARG A 46 -4.05 19.36 -16.15
N LEU A 47 -3.45 18.99 -15.01
CA LEU A 47 -2.45 19.81 -14.32
C LEU A 47 -1.24 20.06 -15.23
N VAL A 48 -0.74 19.01 -15.90
CA VAL A 48 0.36 19.11 -16.86
C VAL A 48 -0.01 20.03 -18.03
N ALA A 49 -1.22 19.89 -18.57
CA ALA A 49 -1.70 20.74 -19.67
C ALA A 49 -1.90 22.21 -19.28
N ARG A 50 -2.19 22.50 -18.01
CA ARG A 50 -2.50 23.85 -17.49
C ARG A 50 -1.35 24.51 -16.73
N GLN A 51 -0.12 24.02 -16.88
CA GLN A 51 1.08 24.60 -16.26
C GLN A 51 0.96 24.82 -14.74
N GLY A 52 0.42 23.84 -14.00
CA GLY A 52 0.52 23.86 -12.53
C GLY A 52 -0.61 24.59 -11.79
N ASP A 53 -1.85 24.57 -12.32
CA ASP A 53 -3.06 25.05 -11.62
C ASP A 53 -3.13 24.54 -10.16
N PRO A 54 -3.04 25.44 -9.15
CA PRO A 54 -3.01 25.07 -7.73
C PRO A 54 -4.27 24.34 -7.25
N TYR A 55 -5.43 24.62 -7.86
CA TYR A 55 -6.68 23.95 -7.49
C TYR A 55 -6.71 22.50 -7.97
N LEU A 56 -6.11 22.23 -9.13
CA LEU A 56 -5.91 20.86 -9.61
C LEU A 56 -4.90 20.12 -8.72
N LEU A 57 -3.83 20.79 -8.29
CA LEU A 57 -2.84 20.20 -7.39
C LEU A 57 -3.47 19.77 -6.06
N ALA A 58 -4.24 20.66 -5.42
CA ALA A 58 -4.92 20.35 -4.15
C ALA A 58 -5.88 19.15 -4.26
N GLN A 59 -6.65 19.04 -5.35
CA GLN A 59 -7.51 17.88 -5.59
C GLN A 59 -6.72 16.58 -5.82
N ILE A 60 -5.57 16.66 -6.50
CA ILE A 60 -4.70 15.50 -6.70
C ILE A 60 -4.11 15.04 -5.36
N GLU A 61 -3.69 15.97 -4.51
CA GLU A 61 -3.17 15.68 -3.17
C GLU A 61 -4.23 15.01 -2.30
N GLN A 62 -5.45 15.55 -2.26
CA GLN A 62 -6.58 14.96 -1.54
C GLN A 62 -6.86 13.53 -2.00
N LEU A 63 -6.97 13.30 -3.32
CA LEU A 63 -7.18 11.95 -3.86
C LEU A 63 -5.98 11.03 -3.60
N THR A 64 -4.76 11.56 -3.59
CA THR A 64 -3.56 10.78 -3.29
C THR A 64 -3.59 10.28 -1.84
N GLU A 65 -4.02 11.12 -0.91
CA GLU A 65 -4.20 10.74 0.49
C GLU A 65 -5.32 9.70 0.65
N GLU A 66 -6.50 9.96 0.09
CA GLU A 66 -7.67 9.06 0.19
C GLU A 66 -7.39 7.67 -0.40
N LEU A 67 -6.68 7.61 -1.54
CA LEU A 67 -6.34 6.36 -2.22
C LEU A 67 -5.10 5.67 -1.66
N ASN A 68 -4.45 6.24 -0.63
CA ASN A 68 -3.09 5.85 -0.23
C ASN A 68 -2.15 5.68 -1.44
N TYR A 69 -2.31 6.53 -2.45
CA TYR A 69 -1.72 6.32 -3.75
C TYR A 69 -0.20 6.43 -3.64
N GLY A 70 0.50 5.36 -4.02
CA GLY A 70 1.95 5.29 -3.92
C GLY A 70 2.50 5.25 -2.49
N PHE A 71 1.66 4.90 -1.49
CA PHE A 71 2.10 4.76 -0.09
C PHE A 71 3.33 3.83 0.03
N TRP A 72 3.29 2.67 -0.63
CA TRP A 72 4.38 1.70 -0.60
C TRP A 72 5.55 2.04 -1.53
N SER A 73 5.34 2.92 -2.51
CA SER A 73 6.32 3.26 -3.54
C SER A 73 6.96 4.64 -3.37
N ASN A 74 6.55 5.42 -2.36
CA ASN A 74 7.09 6.75 -2.07
C ASN A 74 7.92 6.72 -0.77
N PRO A 75 9.27 6.67 -0.86
CA PRO A 75 10.15 6.60 0.30
C PRO A 75 9.97 7.78 1.27
N THR A 76 9.64 8.98 0.78
CA THR A 76 9.43 10.17 1.62
C THR A 76 8.16 10.04 2.45
N THR A 77 7.05 9.63 1.82
CA THR A 77 5.78 9.35 2.53
C THR A 77 5.98 8.25 3.56
N MET A 78 6.68 7.18 3.19
CA MET A 78 6.99 6.07 4.07
C MET A 78 7.85 6.50 5.26
N LYS A 79 8.90 7.31 5.03
CA LYS A 79 9.77 7.84 6.08
C LYS A 79 9.00 8.72 7.06
N ALA A 80 8.17 9.62 6.56
CA ALA A 80 7.32 10.49 7.38
C ALA A 80 6.34 9.66 8.23
N PHE A 81 5.73 8.65 7.62
CA PHE A 81 4.86 7.70 8.30
C PHE A 81 5.59 6.95 9.42
N LEU A 82 6.73 6.32 9.14
CA LEU A 82 7.51 5.58 10.14
C LEU A 82 7.98 6.47 11.30
N ARG A 83 8.43 7.69 11.02
CA ARG A 83 8.84 8.64 12.06
C ARG A 83 7.71 8.99 13.01
N ARG A 84 6.49 9.18 12.49
CA ARG A 84 5.31 9.51 13.30
C ARG A 84 4.98 8.40 14.30
N PHE A 85 5.26 7.15 13.95
CA PHE A 85 4.88 5.99 14.74
C PHE A 85 6.04 5.27 15.43
N ALA A 86 7.28 5.75 15.26
CA ALA A 86 8.47 5.22 15.92
C ALA A 86 8.36 5.08 17.46
N PRO A 87 7.66 5.98 18.19
CA PRO A 87 7.49 5.82 19.64
C PRO A 87 6.51 4.72 20.06
N LEU A 88 5.67 4.22 19.12
CA LEU A 88 4.66 3.23 19.42
C LEU A 88 5.20 1.83 19.15
N ARG A 89 5.00 0.92 20.11
CA ARG A 89 5.17 -0.50 19.85
C ARG A 89 3.98 -0.97 19.02
N ILE A 90 4.21 -1.31 17.76
CA ILE A 90 3.17 -1.75 16.84
C ILE A 90 3.30 -3.26 16.69
N PRO A 91 2.40 -4.07 17.29
CA PRO A 91 2.50 -5.53 17.22
C PRO A 91 2.64 -6.04 15.79
N ALA A 92 1.83 -5.51 14.87
CA ALA A 92 1.84 -5.87 13.45
C ALA A 92 3.17 -5.60 12.72
N LEU A 93 4.10 -4.82 13.29
CA LEU A 93 5.41 -4.58 12.69
C LEU A 93 6.53 -5.44 13.31
N SER A 94 6.21 -6.33 14.25
CA SER A 94 7.22 -7.05 15.04
C SER A 94 7.80 -8.25 14.30
N SER A 95 7.01 -8.90 13.45
CA SER A 95 7.45 -10.01 12.60
C SER A 95 6.57 -10.11 11.34
N PRO A 96 7.01 -10.83 10.30
CA PRO A 96 6.17 -11.07 9.12
C PRO A 96 4.82 -11.74 9.44
N GLN A 97 4.79 -12.66 10.41
CA GLN A 97 3.58 -13.35 10.83
C GLN A 97 2.65 -12.43 11.64
N ASP A 98 3.21 -11.54 12.47
CA ASP A 98 2.41 -10.55 13.19
C ASP A 98 1.77 -9.54 12.22
N PHE A 99 2.48 -9.18 11.14
CA PHE A 99 1.93 -8.32 10.09
C PHE A 99 0.72 -8.97 9.41
N GLU A 100 0.76 -10.27 9.20
CA GLU A 100 -0.37 -11.02 8.64
C GLU A 100 -1.58 -11.05 9.58
N GLY A 101 -1.44 -10.65 10.84
CA GLY A 101 -2.56 -10.33 11.73
C GLY A 101 -3.47 -9.20 11.21
N LEU A 102 -3.00 -8.40 10.24
CA LEU A 102 -3.82 -7.42 9.52
C LEU A 102 -4.77 -8.04 8.50
N LEU A 103 -4.58 -9.31 8.13
CA LEU A 103 -5.35 -10.00 7.10
C LEU A 103 -6.48 -10.84 7.71
N THR A 104 -7.55 -11.06 6.94
CA THR A 104 -8.60 -12.00 7.36
C THR A 104 -8.05 -13.43 7.42
N GLN A 105 -8.79 -14.35 8.07
CA GLN A 105 -8.38 -15.75 8.11
C GLN A 105 -8.39 -16.35 6.69
N GLU A 106 -9.37 -15.97 5.87
CA GLU A 106 -9.53 -16.38 4.49
C GLU A 106 -8.44 -15.83 3.58
N GLU A 107 -8.01 -14.59 3.78
CA GLU A 107 -6.89 -14.01 3.02
C GLU A 107 -5.56 -14.71 3.36
N ARG A 108 -5.33 -15.02 4.64
CA ARG A 108 -4.14 -15.77 5.07
C ARG A 108 -4.08 -17.16 4.50
N SER A 109 -5.22 -17.85 4.35
CA SER A 109 -5.24 -19.20 3.77
C SER A 109 -4.93 -19.24 2.28
N ARG A 110 -4.98 -18.09 1.59
CA ARG A 110 -4.59 -17.95 0.18
C ARG A 110 -3.10 -17.65 -0.01
N LEU A 111 -2.38 -17.33 1.07
CA LEU A 111 -0.95 -17.09 0.99
C LEU A 111 -0.21 -18.42 0.74
N PRO A 112 0.77 -18.46 -0.18
CA PRO A 112 1.59 -19.63 -0.44
C PRO A 112 2.32 -20.18 0.80
N GLU A 113 2.74 -19.30 1.70
CA GLU A 113 3.41 -19.66 2.95
C GLU A 113 3.14 -18.60 4.04
N PRO A 114 3.15 -18.98 5.33
CA PRO A 114 3.03 -18.03 6.43
C PRO A 114 4.17 -17.00 6.44
N GLY A 115 3.81 -15.74 6.67
CA GLY A 115 4.74 -14.61 6.71
C GLY A 115 5.10 -14.03 5.33
N LEU A 116 4.62 -14.58 4.21
CA LEU A 116 4.97 -14.06 2.88
C LEU A 116 4.48 -12.62 2.68
N ALA A 117 3.25 -12.30 3.07
CA ALA A 117 2.71 -10.94 2.94
C ALA A 117 3.47 -9.98 3.85
N GLY A 118 3.78 -10.42 5.08
CA GLY A 118 4.58 -9.66 6.01
C GLY A 118 5.99 -9.36 5.48
N ARG A 119 6.69 -10.35 4.89
CA ARG A 119 8.02 -10.15 4.30
C ARG A 119 7.99 -9.12 3.18
N TYR A 120 6.97 -9.16 2.32
CA TYR A 120 6.76 -8.17 1.27
C TYR A 120 6.52 -6.78 1.86
N TYR A 121 5.47 -6.58 2.66
CA TYR A 121 5.10 -5.24 3.12
C TYR A 121 6.10 -4.62 4.11
N LEU A 122 6.64 -5.41 5.06
CA LEU A 122 7.70 -4.93 5.95
C LEU A 122 8.99 -4.64 5.17
N GLY A 123 9.24 -5.38 4.09
CA GLY A 123 10.34 -5.13 3.17
C GLY A 123 10.31 -3.74 2.55
N TRP A 124 9.12 -3.22 2.21
CA TRP A 124 8.97 -1.83 1.75
C TRP A 124 9.25 -0.80 2.86
N LEU A 125 8.87 -1.10 4.11
CA LEU A 125 9.10 -0.21 5.25
C LEU A 125 10.59 -0.01 5.58
N ARG A 126 11.48 -0.94 5.17
CA ARG A 126 12.94 -0.80 5.41
C ARG A 126 13.62 0.13 4.41
N LEU A 127 13.07 0.27 3.20
CA LEU A 127 13.72 1.00 2.09
C LEU A 127 14.08 2.46 2.41
N PRO A 128 13.26 3.25 3.14
CA PRO A 128 13.62 4.64 3.42
C PRO A 128 14.90 4.82 4.24
N GLN A 129 15.33 3.78 4.97
CA GLN A 129 16.59 3.80 5.74
C GLN A 129 17.80 3.56 4.83
N LEU A 130 17.60 2.89 3.68
CA LEU A 130 18.64 2.50 2.74
C LEU A 130 18.89 3.55 1.64
N VAL A 131 18.16 4.68 1.63
CA VAL A 131 18.25 5.69 0.56
C VAL A 131 19.67 6.26 0.38
N MET A 132 20.49 6.26 1.44
CA MET A 132 21.90 6.70 1.38
C MET A 132 22.89 5.56 1.08
N GLU A 133 22.40 4.34 0.86
CA GLU A 133 23.19 3.13 0.58
C GLU A 133 22.73 2.49 -0.74
N PRO A 134 23.17 3.01 -1.91
CA PRO A 134 22.60 2.66 -3.21
C PRO A 134 22.58 1.16 -3.51
N LEU A 135 23.67 0.45 -3.21
CA LEU A 135 23.76 -1.00 -3.45
C LEU A 135 22.78 -1.80 -2.57
N ALA A 136 22.69 -1.44 -1.28
CA ALA A 136 21.75 -2.07 -0.36
C ALA A 136 20.30 -1.77 -0.75
N PHE A 137 20.02 -0.55 -1.21
CA PHE A 137 18.71 -0.16 -1.72
C PHE A 137 18.32 -0.98 -2.97
N GLU A 138 19.21 -1.09 -3.95
CA GLU A 138 18.97 -1.88 -5.16
C GLU A 138 18.73 -3.36 -4.85
N GLN A 139 19.55 -3.94 -3.97
CA GLN A 139 19.36 -5.32 -3.54
C GLN A 139 18.01 -5.50 -2.84
N ALA A 140 17.67 -4.57 -1.93
CA ALA A 140 16.40 -4.62 -1.22
C ALA A 140 15.19 -4.48 -2.15
N MET A 141 15.30 -3.66 -3.22
CA MET A 141 14.29 -3.52 -4.28
C MET A 141 14.12 -4.81 -5.08
N ARG A 142 15.20 -5.45 -5.53
CA ARG A 142 15.14 -6.74 -6.24
C ARG A 142 14.51 -7.83 -5.38
N GLU A 143 14.84 -7.87 -4.09
CA GLU A 143 14.18 -8.77 -3.15
C GLU A 143 12.67 -8.50 -3.09
N GLN A 144 12.23 -7.23 -3.07
CA GLN A 144 10.80 -6.89 -3.08
C GLN A 144 10.09 -7.29 -4.37
N GLU A 145 10.75 -7.21 -5.51
CA GLU A 145 10.21 -7.67 -6.79
C GLU A 145 9.94 -9.18 -6.74
N VAL A 146 10.91 -9.97 -6.27
CA VAL A 146 10.78 -11.43 -6.11
C VAL A 146 9.65 -11.78 -5.13
N TRP A 147 9.57 -11.09 -3.98
CA TRP A 147 8.45 -11.27 -3.05
C TRP A 147 7.12 -10.86 -3.67
N GLY A 148 7.12 -9.81 -4.48
CA GLY A 148 5.97 -9.28 -5.20
C GLY A 148 5.35 -10.30 -6.14
N GLU A 149 6.18 -10.93 -6.96
CA GLU A 149 5.80 -12.00 -7.89
C GLU A 149 5.21 -13.22 -7.17
N ARG A 150 5.84 -13.63 -6.05
CA ARG A 150 5.39 -14.78 -5.26
C ARG A 150 4.10 -14.52 -4.49
N LEU A 151 3.86 -13.29 -4.05
CA LEU A 151 2.72 -12.98 -3.17
C LEU A 151 1.36 -13.21 -3.83
N GLY A 152 1.28 -12.97 -5.14
CA GLY A 152 0.01 -13.03 -5.87
C GLY A 152 -1.06 -12.07 -5.32
N LEU A 153 -2.31 -12.35 -5.69
CA LEU A 153 -3.49 -11.66 -5.19
C LEU A 153 -4.17 -12.52 -4.11
N PHE A 154 -4.42 -11.96 -2.93
CA PHE A 154 -4.97 -12.72 -1.79
C PHE A 154 -6.26 -12.13 -1.22
N LEU A 155 -6.63 -10.88 -1.57
CA LEU A 155 -7.83 -10.24 -1.01
C LEU A 155 -9.11 -11.01 -1.32
N ASP A 156 -10.05 -10.96 -0.36
CA ASP A 156 -11.36 -11.60 -0.49
C ASP A 156 -12.15 -11.13 -1.72
N VAL A 157 -12.03 -9.84 -2.08
CA VAL A 157 -12.76 -9.25 -3.22
C VAL A 157 -12.40 -9.91 -4.56
N PHE A 158 -11.21 -10.47 -4.70
CA PHE A 158 -10.78 -11.13 -5.94
C PHE A 158 -11.27 -12.58 -6.05
N HIS A 159 -11.81 -13.14 -4.97
CA HIS A 159 -12.15 -14.55 -4.84
C HIS A 159 -13.62 -14.76 -4.46
N GLN A 160 -14.47 -13.75 -4.65
CA GLN A 160 -15.89 -13.88 -4.39
C GLN A 160 -16.50 -14.92 -5.35
N VAL A 161 -16.81 -16.11 -4.81
CA VAL A 161 -17.64 -17.08 -5.52
C VAL A 161 -19.08 -16.58 -5.46
N PRO A 162 -19.78 -16.40 -6.59
CA PRO A 162 -21.19 -16.08 -6.55
C PRO A 162 -21.92 -17.21 -5.82
N ARG A 163 -22.51 -16.89 -4.66
CA ARG A 163 -23.43 -17.82 -4.00
C ARG A 163 -24.61 -18.01 -4.95
N ARG A 164 -24.77 -19.24 -5.46
CA ARG A 164 -25.98 -19.67 -6.17
C ARG A 164 -27.15 -19.75 -5.20
#